data_AF-A0A8H7DNW6-F1
#
_entry.id   AF-A0A8H7DNW6-F1
#
_cell.length_a   1.000
_cell.length_b   1.000
_cell.length_c   1.000
_cell.angle_alpha   90.00
_cell.angle_beta   90.00
_cell.angle_gamma   90.00
#
_symmetry.space_group_name_H-M   'P 1'
#
loop_
_entity.id
_entity.type
_entity.pdbx_description
1 polymer ?
#
loop_
_entity_poly.entity_id
_entity_poly.type
_entity_poly.pdbx_seq_one_letter_code
_entity_poly.pdbx_strand_id
1 'polypeptide(L)'
;MTFDISTTLSALIDGSSFPAEAASQICAAPSITSTRLPTDGKDTVEVEGFFWGLWGAIIDAAEKNSDAQGQLVKLVVELSKRGSAQPTWRIWGQEQAWKDLPLIGAAAREQFNGFDPSDSEEVERWVLRNAFLARLTEAKGLFMLYAIWSLRDALEEEASTSVAMNSGNVRAAAQWIKYAGQKIYTSTEEFPSGPQIGAPARGGPKWKGKHGFDPERWALWKREFSKLSTDKNIDELARKDALEAAERMSQIEGKA
;
A
#
# COMPACT_ATOMS: atom_id res chain seq x y z
N MET A 1 16.97 13.64 -25.25
CA MET A 1 15.75 13.75 -24.42
C MET A 1 16.10 13.30 -23.02
N THR A 2 15.83 14.14 -22.02
CA THR A 2 15.98 13.79 -20.61
C THR A 2 14.90 12.78 -20.26
N PHE A 3 15.24 11.69 -19.55
CA PHE A 3 14.26 10.73 -19.07
C PHE A 3 13.28 11.43 -18.11
N ASP A 4 11.98 11.21 -18.31
CA ASP A 4 10.92 11.75 -17.46
C ASP A 4 9.94 10.64 -17.04
N ILE A 5 9.77 10.50 -15.72
CA ILE A 5 8.89 9.52 -15.11
C ILE A 5 7.43 9.84 -15.47
N SER A 6 7.07 11.13 -15.49
CA SER A 6 5.69 11.55 -15.74
C SER A 6 5.22 11.17 -17.14
N THR A 7 6.05 11.41 -18.15
CA THR A 7 5.80 10.98 -19.53
C THR A 7 5.63 9.47 -19.64
N THR A 8 6.50 8.69 -18.97
CA THR A 8 6.44 7.22 -18.97
C THR A 8 5.14 6.71 -18.33
N LEU A 9 4.74 7.28 -17.19
CA LEU A 9 3.50 6.91 -16.51
C LEU A 9 2.27 7.33 -17.30
N SER A 10 2.30 8.49 -17.95
CA SER A 10 1.18 8.98 -18.77
C SER A 10 0.89 8.02 -19.93
N ALA A 11 1.94 7.58 -20.65
CA ALA A 11 1.81 6.58 -21.71
C ALA A 11 1.32 5.21 -21.19
N LEU A 12 1.65 4.85 -19.95
CA LEU A 12 1.11 3.63 -19.34
C LEU A 12 -0.37 3.77 -18.97
N ILE A 13 -0.77 4.95 -18.49
CA ILE A 13 -2.14 5.25 -18.05
C ILE A 13 -3.09 5.35 -19.25
N ASP A 14 -2.66 5.98 -20.35
CA ASP A 14 -3.47 6.14 -21.57
C ASP A 14 -3.47 4.88 -22.46
N GLY A 15 -2.67 3.86 -22.10
CA GLY A 15 -2.58 2.58 -22.81
C GLY A 15 -1.67 2.60 -24.05
N SER A 16 -0.93 3.69 -24.28
CA SER A 16 0.07 3.80 -25.35
C SER A 16 1.36 3.01 -25.06
N SER A 17 1.56 2.56 -23.82
CA SER A 17 2.68 1.70 -23.42
C SER A 17 2.25 0.56 -22.51
N PHE A 18 3.07 -0.49 -22.46
CA PHE A 18 2.86 -1.66 -21.61
C PHE A 18 3.76 -1.64 -20.37
N PRO A 19 3.37 -2.27 -19.25
CA PRO A 19 4.16 -2.28 -18.01
C PRO A 19 5.62 -2.70 -18.18
N ALA A 20 5.90 -3.70 -19.03
CA ALA A 20 7.26 -4.17 -19.26
C ALA A 20 8.11 -3.14 -20.00
N GLU A 21 7.52 -2.42 -20.98
CA GLU A 21 8.20 -1.37 -21.72
C GLU A 21 8.46 -0.15 -20.83
N ALA A 22 7.46 0.31 -20.09
CA ALA A 22 7.61 1.37 -19.09
C ALA A 22 8.70 1.02 -18.06
N ALA A 23 8.75 -0.23 -17.57
CA ALA A 23 9.82 -0.71 -16.69
C ALA A 23 11.20 -0.63 -17.37
N SER A 24 11.29 -1.04 -18.64
CA SER A 24 12.53 -0.93 -19.43
C SER A 24 13.01 0.52 -19.55
N GLN A 25 12.11 1.46 -19.82
CA GLN A 25 12.43 2.88 -19.93
C GLN A 25 12.90 3.45 -18.59
N ILE A 26 12.20 3.13 -17.48
CA ILE A 26 12.59 3.53 -16.11
C ILE A 26 13.97 2.98 -15.74
N CYS A 27 14.25 1.71 -16.03
CA CYS A 27 15.56 1.11 -15.74
C CYS A 27 16.69 1.66 -16.62
N ALA A 28 16.36 2.25 -17.77
CA ALA A 28 17.32 2.90 -18.66
C ALA A 28 17.57 4.39 -18.32
N ALA A 29 16.95 4.90 -17.24
CA ALA A 29 17.15 6.27 -16.81
C ALA A 29 18.65 6.56 -16.54
N PRO A 30 19.20 7.71 -16.96
CA PRO A 30 20.62 8.02 -16.78
C PRO A 30 21.08 7.93 -15.32
N SER A 31 20.26 8.38 -14.36
CA SER A 31 20.55 8.29 -12.92
C SER A 31 20.72 6.85 -12.44
N ILE A 32 20.08 5.89 -13.12
CA ILE A 32 20.16 4.45 -12.83
C ILE A 32 21.36 3.81 -13.54
N THR A 33 21.53 4.06 -14.85
CA THR A 33 22.54 3.36 -15.66
C THR A 33 23.96 3.89 -15.48
N SER A 34 24.12 5.16 -15.07
CA SER A 34 25.44 5.76 -14.83
C SER A 34 26.04 5.39 -13.47
N THR A 35 25.24 4.78 -12.59
CA THR A 35 25.62 4.54 -11.20
C THR A 35 26.02 3.08 -10.97
N ARG A 36 27.03 2.87 -10.13
CA ARG A 36 27.54 1.53 -9.76
C ARG A 36 27.62 1.41 -8.25
N LEU A 37 27.66 0.18 -7.76
CA LEU A 37 27.79 -0.09 -6.34
C LEU A 37 29.09 0.54 -5.81
N PRO A 38 29.04 1.42 -4.80
CA PRO A 38 30.23 2.06 -4.25
C PRO A 38 31.16 1.03 -3.62
N THR A 39 32.45 1.10 -3.94
CA THR A 39 33.48 0.21 -3.36
C THR A 39 34.00 0.69 -2.00
N ASP A 40 33.69 1.92 -1.62
CA ASP A 40 34.12 2.54 -0.35
C ASP A 40 33.10 2.34 0.78
N GLY A 41 32.04 1.57 0.53
CA GLY A 41 30.99 1.25 1.52
C GLY A 41 30.06 2.41 1.85
N LYS A 42 30.13 3.53 1.13
CA LYS A 42 29.20 4.66 1.29
C LYS A 42 27.91 4.45 0.53
N ASP A 43 26.90 5.19 0.94
CA ASP A 43 25.61 5.20 0.25
C ASP A 43 25.72 5.87 -1.12
N THR A 44 24.92 5.37 -2.04
CA THR A 44 24.76 5.85 -3.41
C THR A 44 23.73 6.97 -3.44
N VAL A 45 24.09 8.12 -2.89
CA VAL A 45 23.16 9.24 -2.63
C VAL A 45 22.45 9.71 -3.92
N GLU A 46 23.08 9.57 -5.08
CA GLU A 46 22.58 10.05 -6.38
C GLU A 46 21.29 9.35 -6.83
N VAL A 47 21.02 8.12 -6.37
CA VAL A 47 19.83 7.35 -6.78
C VAL A 47 18.65 7.51 -5.82
N GLU A 48 18.87 8.06 -4.62
CA GLU A 48 17.80 8.23 -3.63
C GLU A 48 16.69 9.15 -4.17
N GLY A 49 17.07 10.33 -4.67
CA GLY A 49 16.11 11.28 -5.24
C GLY A 49 15.32 10.71 -6.42
N PHE A 50 15.95 9.81 -7.20
CA PHE A 50 15.26 9.09 -8.27
C PHE A 50 14.19 8.14 -7.72
N PHE A 51 14.52 7.30 -6.74
CA PHE A 51 13.57 6.34 -6.17
C PHE A 51 12.43 7.04 -5.42
N TRP A 52 12.72 8.10 -4.66
CA TRP A 52 11.69 8.94 -4.05
C TRP A 52 10.73 9.52 -5.09
N GLY A 53 11.28 10.11 -6.17
CA GLY A 53 10.48 10.65 -7.27
C GLY A 53 9.66 9.57 -8.00
N LEU A 54 10.24 8.40 -8.24
CA LEU A 54 9.57 7.28 -8.92
C LEU A 54 8.38 6.75 -8.13
N TRP A 55 8.58 6.40 -6.87
CA TRP A 55 7.50 5.86 -6.05
C TRP A 55 6.46 6.93 -5.74
N GLY A 56 6.89 8.17 -5.50
CA GLY A 56 6.00 9.31 -5.34
C GLY A 56 5.05 9.45 -6.53
N ALA A 57 5.59 9.46 -7.75
CA ALA A 57 4.82 9.59 -8.97
C ALA A 57 3.89 8.39 -9.25
N ILE A 58 4.34 7.15 -8.99
CA ILE A 58 3.51 5.95 -9.16
C ILE A 58 2.32 5.97 -8.19
N ILE A 59 2.55 6.31 -6.92
CA ILE A 59 1.49 6.37 -5.91
C ILE A 59 0.51 7.50 -6.24
N ASP A 60 1.00 8.69 -6.58
CA ASP A 60 0.14 9.81 -6.99
C ASP A 60 -0.70 9.49 -8.24
N ALA A 61 -0.10 8.82 -9.23
CA ALA A 61 -0.83 8.35 -10.41
C ALA A 61 -1.94 7.35 -10.05
N ALA A 62 -1.69 6.44 -9.11
CA ALA A 62 -2.66 5.46 -8.65
C ALA A 62 -3.84 6.10 -7.90
N GLU A 63 -3.60 7.21 -7.20
CA GLU A 63 -4.63 7.98 -6.48
C GLU A 63 -5.52 8.81 -7.40
N LYS A 64 -5.05 9.12 -8.60
CA LYS A 64 -5.79 9.91 -9.60
C LYS A 64 -6.50 9.04 -10.63
N ASN A 65 -6.07 7.78 -10.80
CA ASN A 65 -6.52 6.91 -11.89
C ASN A 65 -6.81 5.49 -11.37
N SER A 66 -8.02 5.28 -10.85
CA SER A 66 -8.46 3.97 -10.32
C SER A 66 -8.34 2.84 -11.35
N ASP A 67 -8.67 3.10 -12.61
CA ASP A 67 -8.60 2.13 -13.72
C ASP A 67 -7.16 1.75 -14.09
N ALA A 68 -6.21 2.67 -13.91
CA ALA A 68 -4.80 2.43 -14.21
C ALA A 68 -4.07 1.64 -13.11
N GLN A 69 -4.64 1.51 -11.90
CA GLN A 69 -3.98 0.84 -10.77
C GLN A 69 -3.53 -0.58 -11.11
N GLY A 70 -4.29 -1.32 -11.92
CA GLY A 70 -3.89 -2.65 -12.37
C GLY A 70 -2.61 -2.65 -13.22
N GLN A 71 -2.43 -1.67 -14.10
CA GLN A 71 -1.22 -1.52 -14.91
C GLN A 71 -0.05 -1.00 -14.08
N LEU A 72 -0.29 -0.08 -13.13
CA LEU A 72 0.72 0.43 -12.21
C LEU A 72 1.26 -0.68 -11.29
N VAL A 73 0.40 -1.57 -10.79
CA VAL A 73 0.83 -2.77 -10.03
C VAL A 73 1.71 -3.66 -10.89
N LYS A 74 1.30 -3.93 -12.14
CA LYS A 74 2.12 -4.70 -13.08
C LYS A 74 3.46 -4.03 -13.35
N LEU A 75 3.51 -2.70 -13.45
CA LEU A 75 4.76 -1.95 -13.60
C LEU A 75 5.70 -2.19 -12.42
N VAL A 76 5.21 -2.08 -11.18
CA VAL A 76 6.03 -2.37 -9.98
C VAL A 76 6.53 -3.82 -9.99
N VAL A 77 5.68 -4.77 -10.39
CA VAL A 77 6.06 -6.18 -10.55
C VAL A 77 7.15 -6.34 -11.62
N GLU A 78 7.01 -5.71 -12.78
CA GLU A 78 8.02 -5.75 -13.85
C GLU A 78 9.34 -5.12 -13.42
N LEU A 79 9.31 -3.96 -12.74
CA LEU A 79 10.50 -3.33 -12.16
C LEU A 79 11.22 -4.29 -11.21
N SER A 80 10.49 -5.00 -10.35
CA SER A 80 11.09 -5.98 -9.43
C SER A 80 11.76 -7.18 -10.11
N LYS A 81 11.50 -7.40 -11.41
CA LYS A 81 12.13 -8.45 -12.22
C LYS A 81 13.35 -7.92 -13.00
N ARG A 82 13.59 -6.61 -13.04
CA ARG A 82 14.72 -5.99 -13.76
C ARG A 82 15.99 -6.03 -12.91
N GLY A 83 17.14 -5.86 -13.56
CA GLY A 83 18.44 -5.68 -12.90
C GLY A 83 19.10 -6.96 -12.41
N SER A 84 20.43 -6.98 -12.47
CA SER A 84 21.29 -8.12 -12.15
C SER A 84 20.97 -8.75 -10.79
N ALA A 85 21.17 -10.06 -10.67
CA ALA A 85 21.10 -10.79 -9.39
C ALA A 85 22.03 -10.23 -8.29
N GLN A 86 22.91 -9.30 -8.65
CA GLN A 86 23.86 -8.61 -7.78
C GLN A 86 23.38 -7.18 -7.45
N PRO A 87 23.62 -6.70 -6.21
CA PRO A 87 23.31 -5.33 -5.81
C PRO A 87 24.00 -4.29 -6.68
N THR A 88 23.28 -3.20 -6.96
CA THR A 88 23.79 -2.09 -7.79
C THR A 88 23.96 -0.82 -6.98
N TRP A 89 23.25 -0.68 -5.86
CA TRP A 89 23.26 0.52 -5.04
C TRP A 89 23.41 0.17 -3.57
N ARG A 90 23.95 1.09 -2.79
CA ARG A 90 23.89 1.05 -1.34
C ARG A 90 23.01 2.20 -0.87
N ILE A 91 21.89 1.91 -0.22
CA ILE A 91 20.94 2.93 0.25
C ILE A 91 20.67 2.66 1.72
N TRP A 92 20.93 3.68 2.54
CA TRP A 92 20.80 3.64 4.01
C TRP A 92 21.57 2.47 4.62
N GLY A 93 22.81 2.28 4.15
CA GLY A 93 23.71 1.22 4.59
C GLY A 93 23.33 -0.18 4.11
N GLN A 94 22.32 -0.34 3.26
CA GLN A 94 21.90 -1.63 2.71
C GLN A 94 22.22 -1.73 1.22
N GLU A 95 22.82 -2.83 0.80
CA GLU A 95 22.99 -3.15 -0.61
C GLU A 95 21.66 -3.59 -1.22
N GLN A 96 21.25 -2.94 -2.30
CA GLN A 96 19.93 -3.14 -2.90
C GLN A 96 20.03 -3.24 -4.42
N ALA A 97 19.07 -3.98 -4.98
CA ALA A 97 18.79 -4.07 -6.41
C ALA A 97 17.30 -3.83 -6.66
N TRP A 98 16.92 -3.81 -7.93
CA TRP A 98 15.53 -3.62 -8.36
C TRP A 98 14.55 -4.62 -7.73
N LYS A 99 14.98 -5.87 -7.48
CA LYS A 99 14.17 -6.89 -6.81
C LYS A 99 13.71 -6.48 -5.40
N ASP A 100 14.48 -5.62 -4.74
CA ASP A 100 14.25 -5.17 -3.37
C ASP A 100 13.33 -3.93 -3.33
N LEU A 101 12.99 -3.37 -4.50
CA LEU A 101 12.16 -2.17 -4.67
C LEU A 101 12.64 -1.01 -3.76
N PRO A 102 13.84 -0.47 -4.03
CA PRO A 102 14.52 0.39 -3.08
C PRO A 102 13.70 1.62 -2.71
N LEU A 103 13.55 1.91 -1.42
CA LEU A 103 12.76 3.03 -0.87
C LEU A 103 11.24 2.99 -1.11
N ILE A 104 10.65 1.95 -1.70
CA ILE A 104 9.19 1.90 -1.92
C ILE A 104 8.40 1.98 -0.60
N GLY A 105 8.92 1.34 0.45
CA GLY A 105 8.34 1.37 1.79
C GLY A 105 8.35 2.77 2.40
N ALA A 106 9.47 3.46 2.26
CA ALA A 106 9.66 4.81 2.79
C ALA A 106 8.77 5.83 2.05
N ALA A 107 8.75 5.78 0.71
CA ALA A 107 7.87 6.60 -0.12
C ALA A 107 6.38 6.38 0.20
N ALA A 108 5.97 5.12 0.35
CA ALA A 108 4.59 4.82 0.77
C ALA A 108 4.30 5.35 2.18
N ARG A 109 5.26 5.29 3.11
CA ARG A 109 5.07 5.76 4.49
C ARG A 109 4.81 7.26 4.56
N GLU A 110 5.53 8.07 3.78
CA GLU A 110 5.36 9.53 3.77
C GLU A 110 3.95 9.95 3.33
N GLN A 111 3.34 9.16 2.45
CA GLN A 111 1.99 9.39 1.98
C GLN A 111 0.93 8.70 2.87
N PHE A 112 1.32 7.87 3.83
CA PHE A 112 0.40 7.13 4.70
C PHE A 112 0.20 7.80 6.06
N ASN A 113 -0.20 9.09 6.05
CA ASN A 113 -0.38 9.93 7.25
C ASN A 113 -1.84 10.36 7.49
N GLY A 114 -2.81 9.68 6.88
CA GLY A 114 -4.23 10.03 6.95
C GLY A 114 -4.67 10.95 5.80
N PHE A 115 -5.79 11.63 6.01
CA PHE A 115 -6.46 12.54 5.06
C PHE A 115 -7.22 13.64 5.82
N ASP A 116 -7.45 14.78 5.19
CA ASP A 116 -8.38 15.79 5.71
C ASP A 116 -9.82 15.33 5.44
N PRO A 117 -10.63 15.03 6.48
CA PRO A 117 -12.01 14.59 6.29
C PRO A 117 -12.95 15.70 5.81
N SER A 118 -12.50 16.96 5.79
CA SER A 118 -13.26 18.09 5.24
C SER A 118 -13.11 18.24 3.72
N ASP A 119 -12.10 17.58 3.13
CA ASP A 119 -11.86 17.56 1.69
C ASP A 119 -12.27 16.19 1.11
N SER A 120 -13.38 16.18 0.35
CA SER A 120 -13.87 14.95 -0.27
C SER A 120 -12.92 14.35 -1.31
N GLU A 121 -12.08 15.17 -1.94
CA GLU A 121 -11.07 14.68 -2.89
C GLU A 121 -9.94 13.95 -2.13
N GLU A 122 -9.50 14.49 -0.99
CA GLU A 122 -8.52 13.79 -0.14
C GLU A 122 -9.07 12.48 0.43
N VAL A 123 -10.35 12.43 0.81
CA VAL A 123 -11.03 11.19 1.22
C VAL A 123 -10.97 10.15 0.10
N GLU A 124 -11.30 10.54 -1.14
CA GLU A 124 -11.27 9.60 -2.26
C GLU A 124 -9.84 9.15 -2.60
N ARG A 125 -8.88 10.08 -2.62
CA ARG A 125 -7.45 9.74 -2.82
C ARG A 125 -6.95 8.79 -1.74
N TRP A 126 -7.39 8.94 -0.49
CA TRP A 126 -7.05 8.00 0.58
C TRP A 126 -7.58 6.59 0.32
N VAL A 127 -8.82 6.46 -0.13
CA VAL A 127 -9.42 5.17 -0.50
C VAL A 127 -8.66 4.54 -1.66
N LEU A 128 -8.35 5.32 -2.70
CA LEU A 128 -7.60 4.86 -3.87
C LEU A 128 -6.15 4.48 -3.54
N ARG A 129 -5.48 5.21 -2.66
CA ARG A 129 -4.14 4.85 -2.13
C ARG A 129 -4.17 3.49 -1.45
N ASN A 130 -5.13 3.27 -0.54
CA ASN A 130 -5.29 1.99 0.15
C ASN A 130 -5.60 0.85 -0.85
N ALA A 131 -6.43 1.12 -1.86
CA ALA A 131 -6.71 0.16 -2.93
C ALA A 131 -5.47 -0.24 -3.73
N PHE A 132 -4.59 0.73 -4.04
CA PHE A 132 -3.35 0.46 -4.76
C PHE A 132 -2.36 -0.34 -3.91
N LEU A 133 -2.15 0.08 -2.65
CA LEU A 133 -1.24 -0.62 -1.73
C LEU A 133 -1.72 -2.04 -1.44
N ALA A 134 -3.03 -2.26 -1.25
CA ALA A 134 -3.59 -3.59 -1.08
C ALA A 134 -3.34 -4.50 -2.30
N ARG A 135 -3.40 -3.98 -3.52
CA ARG A 135 -3.04 -4.76 -4.72
C ARG A 135 -1.54 -5.09 -4.76
N LEU A 136 -0.66 -4.18 -4.34
CA LEU A 136 0.76 -4.47 -4.21
C LEU A 136 1.04 -5.50 -3.11
N THR A 137 0.27 -5.49 -2.03
CA THR A 137 0.31 -6.52 -0.99
C THR A 137 -0.02 -7.88 -1.55
N GLU A 138 -1.10 -8.00 -2.33
CA GLU A 138 -1.45 -9.27 -2.98
C GLU A 138 -0.35 -9.73 -3.95
N ALA A 139 0.12 -8.83 -4.83
CA ALA A 139 1.07 -9.17 -5.88
C ALA A 139 2.51 -9.45 -5.39
N LYS A 140 2.96 -8.78 -4.32
CA LYS A 140 4.37 -8.78 -3.88
C LYS A 140 4.57 -9.03 -2.38
N GLY A 141 3.51 -9.13 -1.58
CA GLY A 141 3.59 -9.28 -0.12
C GLY A 141 4.03 -8.01 0.61
N LEU A 142 3.96 -6.85 -0.04
CA LEU A 142 4.34 -5.57 0.56
C LEU A 142 3.26 -5.06 1.53
N PHE A 143 3.61 -4.12 2.40
CA PHE A 143 2.64 -3.31 3.17
C PHE A 143 1.64 -4.04 4.07
N MET A 144 1.88 -5.29 4.48
CA MET A 144 1.01 -6.01 5.42
C MET A 144 0.74 -5.21 6.71
N LEU A 145 1.74 -4.50 7.22
CA LEU A 145 1.58 -3.62 8.37
C LEU A 145 0.57 -2.48 8.13
N TYR A 146 0.44 -1.98 6.91
CA TYR A 146 -0.47 -0.88 6.59
C TYR A 146 -1.91 -1.37 6.52
N ALA A 147 -2.11 -2.64 6.12
CA ALA A 147 -3.40 -3.32 6.27
C ALA A 147 -3.86 -3.32 7.73
N ILE A 148 -2.95 -3.64 8.67
CA ILE A 148 -3.26 -3.60 10.11
C ILE A 148 -3.63 -2.19 10.55
N TRP A 149 -2.93 -1.15 10.08
CA TRP A 149 -3.25 0.23 10.43
C TRP A 149 -4.65 0.62 9.95
N SER A 150 -4.98 0.41 8.68
CA SER A 150 -6.30 0.77 8.15
C SER A 150 -7.44 -0.04 8.80
N LEU A 151 -7.24 -1.35 9.01
CA LEU A 151 -8.23 -2.19 9.67
C LEU A 151 -8.41 -1.80 11.14
N ARG A 152 -7.34 -1.50 11.86
CA ARG A 152 -7.41 -1.02 13.25
C ARG A 152 -8.17 0.30 13.32
N ASP A 153 -7.78 1.28 12.53
CA ASP A 153 -8.33 2.64 12.59
C ASP A 153 -9.84 2.66 12.26
N ALA A 154 -10.30 1.75 11.38
CA ALA A 154 -11.71 1.63 11.04
C ALA A 154 -12.54 0.73 11.98
N LEU A 155 -11.94 -0.33 12.55
CA LEU A 155 -12.69 -1.44 13.15
C LEU A 155 -12.41 -1.63 14.64
N GLU A 156 -11.23 -1.24 15.12
CA GLU A 156 -10.79 -1.49 16.49
C GLU A 156 -10.77 -0.25 17.38
N GLU A 157 -10.58 0.93 16.79
CA GLU A 157 -10.61 2.22 17.46
C GLU A 157 -12.04 2.72 17.71
N GLU A 158 -12.16 3.69 18.62
CA GLU A 158 -13.43 4.38 18.84
C GLU A 158 -13.75 5.29 17.65
N ALA A 159 -15.02 5.40 17.30
CA ALA A 159 -15.45 6.26 16.20
C ALA A 159 -15.12 7.72 16.52
N SER A 160 -14.60 8.45 15.53
CA SER A 160 -14.44 9.89 15.64
C SER A 160 -15.81 10.58 15.62
N THR A 161 -15.86 11.85 16.01
CA THR A 161 -17.07 12.68 15.85
C THR A 161 -17.35 13.07 14.39
N SER A 162 -16.39 12.86 13.49
CA SER A 162 -16.52 13.19 12.06
C SER A 162 -17.03 11.98 11.27
N VAL A 163 -18.22 12.14 10.69
CA VAL A 163 -18.83 11.14 9.78
C VAL A 163 -17.92 10.88 8.58
N ALA A 164 -17.30 11.92 8.01
CA ALA A 164 -16.42 11.79 6.85
C ALA A 164 -15.11 11.05 7.19
N MET A 165 -14.53 11.29 8.37
CA MET A 165 -13.36 10.54 8.85
C MET A 165 -13.70 9.06 9.03
N ASN A 166 -14.80 8.76 9.72
CA ASN A 166 -15.23 7.38 9.93
C ASN A 166 -15.52 6.68 8.59
N SER A 167 -16.22 7.37 7.68
CA SER A 167 -16.56 6.82 6.37
C SER A 167 -15.32 6.57 5.51
N GLY A 168 -14.38 7.51 5.45
CA GLY A 168 -13.11 7.36 4.73
C GLY A 168 -12.26 6.20 5.25
N ASN A 169 -12.17 6.02 6.58
CA ASN A 169 -11.46 4.91 7.20
C ASN A 169 -12.11 3.56 6.86
N VAL A 170 -13.44 3.46 6.95
CA VAL A 170 -14.18 2.23 6.60
C VAL A 170 -13.98 1.87 5.13
N ARG A 171 -14.12 2.85 4.23
CA ARG A 171 -13.91 2.65 2.78
C ARG A 171 -12.48 2.20 2.47
N ALA A 172 -11.48 2.81 3.11
CA ALA A 172 -10.07 2.43 2.96
C ALA A 172 -9.80 1.02 3.48
N ALA A 173 -10.30 0.67 4.67
CA ALA A 173 -10.18 -0.67 5.25
C ALA A 173 -10.84 -1.75 4.37
N ALA A 174 -11.99 -1.45 3.78
CA ALA A 174 -12.67 -2.37 2.86
C ALA A 174 -11.82 -2.71 1.62
N GLN A 175 -11.01 -1.77 1.11
CA GLN A 175 -10.12 -2.05 -0.03
C GLN A 175 -9.06 -3.12 0.29
N TRP A 176 -8.57 -3.17 1.53
CA TRP A 176 -7.64 -4.21 1.96
C TRP A 176 -8.26 -5.61 1.93
N ILE A 177 -9.50 -5.74 2.39
CA ILE A 177 -10.26 -6.99 2.30
C ILE A 177 -10.53 -7.36 0.84
N LYS A 178 -10.92 -6.38 0.03
CA LYS A 178 -11.24 -6.59 -1.39
C LYS A 178 -10.06 -7.14 -2.17
N TYR A 179 -8.88 -6.54 -2.05
CA TYR A 179 -7.73 -6.86 -2.90
C TYR A 179 -6.70 -7.77 -2.24
N ALA A 180 -6.50 -7.69 -0.92
CA ALA A 180 -5.48 -8.45 -0.18
C ALA A 180 -6.07 -9.41 0.86
N GLY A 181 -7.40 -9.55 0.92
CA GLY A 181 -8.08 -10.30 1.99
C GLY A 181 -7.62 -11.76 2.13
N GLN A 182 -7.31 -12.43 1.01
CA GLN A 182 -6.83 -13.81 1.05
C GLN A 182 -5.47 -13.90 1.76
N LYS A 183 -4.52 -13.05 1.36
CA LYS A 183 -3.19 -13.01 1.96
C LYS A 183 -3.25 -12.60 3.43
N ILE A 184 -4.10 -11.63 3.78
CA ILE A 184 -4.36 -11.22 5.18
C ILE A 184 -4.89 -12.40 5.99
N TYR A 185 -5.92 -13.09 5.50
CA TYR A 185 -6.56 -14.21 6.20
C TYR A 185 -5.60 -15.37 6.46
N THR A 186 -4.75 -15.71 5.48
CA THR A 186 -3.77 -16.80 5.62
C THR A 186 -2.51 -16.42 6.38
N SER A 187 -2.31 -15.13 6.69
CA SER A 187 -1.10 -14.67 7.36
C SER A 187 -1.12 -15.01 8.85
N THR A 188 0.00 -15.51 9.34
CA THR A 188 0.28 -15.67 10.78
C THR A 188 1.37 -14.71 11.24
N GLU A 189 1.68 -13.68 10.45
CA GLU A 189 2.76 -12.73 10.75
C GLU A 189 2.48 -11.99 12.06
N GLU A 190 3.54 -11.88 12.88
CA GLU A 190 3.58 -11.05 14.07
C GLU A 190 4.66 -10.00 13.90
N PHE A 191 4.34 -8.75 14.20
CA PHE A 191 5.30 -7.67 14.06
C PHE A 191 6.02 -7.44 15.38
N PRO A 192 7.34 -7.26 15.36
CA PRO A 192 8.11 -6.96 16.56
C PRO A 192 7.56 -5.75 17.30
N SER A 193 7.58 -5.81 18.63
CA SER A 193 7.27 -4.68 19.51
C SER A 193 8.28 -4.56 20.65
N GLY A 194 8.60 -3.33 21.04
CA GLY A 194 9.55 -3.06 22.12
C GLY A 194 9.88 -1.57 22.27
N PRO A 195 10.65 -1.17 23.30
CA PRO A 195 10.87 0.23 23.65
C PRO A 195 11.46 1.09 22.52
N GLN A 196 12.30 0.52 21.65
CA GLN A 196 12.96 1.25 20.56
C GLN A 196 12.13 1.31 19.26
N ILE A 197 11.19 0.38 19.08
CA ILE A 197 10.43 0.22 17.83
C ILE A 197 8.92 0.50 18.01
N GLY A 198 8.47 0.69 19.24
CA GLY A 198 7.05 0.82 19.58
C GLY A 198 6.29 -0.51 19.43
N ALA A 199 4.99 -0.43 19.16
CA ALA A 199 4.14 -1.59 18.90
C ALA A 199 3.32 -1.33 17.64
N PRO A 200 3.94 -1.36 16.45
CA PRO A 200 3.34 -0.83 15.23
C PRO A 200 2.06 -1.59 14.81
N ALA A 201 1.99 -2.89 15.09
CA ALA A 201 0.85 -3.74 14.78
C ALA A 201 -0.10 -4.00 15.97
N ARG A 202 0.01 -3.20 17.05
CA ARG A 202 -0.86 -3.32 18.22
C ARG A 202 -2.34 -3.21 17.83
N GLY A 203 -3.19 -3.74 18.70
CA GLY A 203 -4.63 -3.53 18.62
C GLY A 203 -5.08 -2.14 19.10
N GLY A 204 -6.31 -1.80 18.72
CA GLY A 204 -7.09 -0.72 19.33
C GLY A 204 -7.76 -1.15 20.66
N PRO A 205 -8.67 -0.33 21.21
CA PRO A 205 -9.53 -0.68 22.35
C PRO A 205 -10.19 -2.05 22.25
N LYS A 206 -10.68 -2.44 21.06
CA LYS A 206 -11.43 -3.69 20.87
C LYS A 206 -10.55 -4.94 20.67
N TRP A 207 -9.24 -4.80 20.46
CA TRP A 207 -8.31 -5.93 20.28
C TRP A 207 -7.14 -5.84 21.26
N LYS A 208 -6.99 -6.85 22.13
CA LYS A 208 -5.90 -6.96 23.11
C LYS A 208 -5.00 -8.18 22.89
N GLY A 209 -5.23 -8.90 21.80
CA GLY A 209 -4.43 -10.06 21.43
C GLY A 209 -3.14 -9.67 20.71
N LYS A 210 -2.67 -10.61 19.89
CA LYS A 210 -1.42 -10.55 19.13
C LYS A 210 -1.19 -9.25 18.35
N HIS A 211 0.05 -8.79 18.29
CA HIS A 211 0.50 -7.66 17.48
C HIS A 211 0.72 -8.07 16.02
N GLY A 212 -0.34 -8.53 15.35
CA GLY A 212 -0.25 -9.05 13.99
C GLY A 212 -1.57 -9.59 13.48
N PHE A 213 -1.48 -10.58 12.60
CA PHE A 213 -2.63 -11.30 12.07
C PHE A 213 -2.94 -12.51 12.94
N ASP A 214 -4.24 -12.65 13.21
CA ASP A 214 -4.80 -13.65 14.11
C ASP A 214 -6.24 -13.99 13.65
N PRO A 215 -6.67 -15.26 13.67
CA PRO A 215 -8.03 -15.65 13.29
C PRO A 215 -9.13 -14.97 14.11
N GLU A 216 -8.92 -14.73 15.41
CA GLU A 216 -9.88 -14.04 16.26
C GLU A 216 -9.95 -12.55 15.92
N ARG A 217 -8.81 -11.95 15.55
CA ARG A 217 -8.75 -10.56 15.07
C ARG A 217 -9.47 -10.39 13.73
N TRP A 218 -9.30 -11.35 12.83
CA TRP A 218 -10.05 -11.41 11.57
C TRP A 218 -11.57 -11.51 11.82
N ALA A 219 -11.99 -12.40 12.73
CA ALA A 219 -13.39 -12.53 13.10
C ALA A 219 -13.96 -11.25 13.73
N LEU A 220 -13.16 -10.53 14.52
CA LEU A 220 -13.49 -9.21 15.03
C LEU A 220 -13.71 -8.23 13.88
N TRP A 221 -12.78 -8.10 12.95
CA TRP A 221 -12.90 -7.19 11.81
C TRP A 221 -14.16 -7.45 10.99
N LYS A 222 -14.44 -8.73 10.69
CA LYS A 222 -15.65 -9.13 9.96
C LYS A 222 -16.92 -8.67 10.68
N ARG A 223 -17.01 -8.92 11.99
CA ARG A 223 -18.16 -8.52 12.81
C ARG A 223 -18.35 -7.00 12.80
N GLU A 224 -17.26 -6.24 12.91
CA GLU A 224 -17.34 -4.78 12.93
C GLU A 224 -17.75 -4.22 11.56
N PHE A 225 -17.26 -4.76 10.44
CA PHE A 225 -17.77 -4.43 9.11
C PHE A 225 -19.27 -4.74 8.97
N SER A 226 -19.73 -5.89 9.45
CA SER A 226 -21.17 -6.22 9.42
C SER A 226 -22.00 -5.21 10.22
N LYS A 227 -21.54 -4.76 11.39
CA LYS A 227 -22.25 -3.70 12.15
C LYS A 227 -22.30 -2.39 11.36
N LEU A 228 -21.14 -1.96 10.85
CA LEU A 228 -21.00 -0.71 10.10
C LEU A 228 -21.86 -0.69 8.84
N SER A 229 -22.12 -1.83 8.20
CA SER A 229 -23.02 -1.91 7.03
C SER A 229 -24.44 -1.36 7.27
N THR A 230 -24.85 -1.20 8.52
CA THR A 230 -26.16 -0.64 8.91
C THR A 230 -26.06 0.63 9.76
N ASP A 231 -24.84 1.14 9.99
CA ASP A 231 -24.60 2.29 10.85
C ASP A 231 -24.96 3.60 10.14
N LYS A 232 -25.83 4.39 10.78
CA LYS A 232 -26.30 5.67 10.26
C LYS A 232 -25.30 6.80 10.48
N ASN A 233 -24.21 6.56 11.23
CA ASN A 233 -23.15 7.52 11.51
C ASN A 233 -21.99 7.48 10.51
N ILE A 234 -22.13 6.71 9.43
CA ILE A 234 -21.27 6.75 8.25
C ILE A 234 -22.12 6.95 6.99
N ASP A 235 -21.50 7.36 5.89
CA ASP A 235 -22.21 7.56 4.63
C ASP A 235 -22.65 6.24 3.95
N GLU A 236 -23.45 6.36 2.90
CA GLU A 236 -23.99 5.20 2.18
C GLU A 236 -22.92 4.37 1.47
N LEU A 237 -21.89 5.03 0.91
CA LEU A 237 -20.81 4.35 0.23
C LEU A 237 -20.00 3.51 1.21
N ALA A 238 -19.69 4.06 2.39
CA ALA A 238 -19.00 3.35 3.46
C ALA A 238 -19.81 2.17 4.00
N ARG A 239 -21.14 2.31 4.15
CA ARG A 239 -22.00 1.17 4.51
C ARG A 239 -21.95 0.06 3.46
N LYS A 240 -22.00 0.42 2.19
CA LYS A 240 -21.92 -0.54 1.07
C LYS A 240 -20.56 -1.24 1.04
N ASP A 241 -19.47 -0.49 1.14
CA ASP A 241 -18.10 -1.02 1.18
C ASP A 241 -17.91 -1.95 2.39
N ALA A 242 -18.49 -1.61 3.55
CA ALA A 242 -18.46 -2.47 4.74
C ALA A 242 -19.23 -3.78 4.54
N LEU A 243 -20.40 -3.73 3.90
CA LEU A 243 -21.16 -4.94 3.56
C LEU A 243 -20.36 -5.83 2.61
N GLU A 244 -19.85 -5.28 1.51
CA GLU A 244 -19.05 -6.00 0.52
C GLU A 244 -17.79 -6.61 1.16
N ALA A 245 -17.15 -5.90 2.08
CA ALA A 245 -16.01 -6.43 2.84
C ALA A 245 -16.42 -7.64 3.70
N ALA A 246 -17.48 -7.55 4.51
CA ALA A 246 -17.93 -8.66 5.35
C ALA A 246 -18.36 -9.90 4.53
N GLU A 247 -19.02 -9.69 3.40
CA GLU A 247 -19.36 -10.75 2.44
C GLU A 247 -18.09 -11.38 1.85
N ARG A 248 -17.14 -10.56 1.42
CA ARG A 248 -15.86 -11.02 0.90
C ARG A 248 -15.08 -11.84 1.93
N MET A 249 -15.07 -11.42 3.19
CA MET A 249 -14.45 -12.19 4.27
C MET A 249 -15.10 -13.57 4.43
N SER A 250 -16.43 -13.65 4.36
CA SER A 250 -17.16 -14.93 4.38
C SER A 250 -16.81 -15.83 3.19
N GLN A 251 -16.64 -15.24 2.00
CA GLN A 251 -16.22 -15.99 0.81
C GLN A 251 -14.80 -16.54 0.92
N ILE A 252 -13.89 -15.81 1.58
CA ILE A 252 -12.50 -16.24 1.80
C ILE A 252 -12.48 -17.41 2.80
N GLU A 253 -13.20 -17.28 3.91
CA GLU A 253 -13.34 -18.35 4.92
C GLU A 253 -13.92 -19.63 4.32
N GLY A 254 -14.94 -19.52 3.46
CA GLY A 254 -15.58 -20.69 2.83
C GLY A 254 -14.73 -21.41 1.78
N LYS A 255 -13.57 -20.84 1.40
CA LYS A 255 -12.63 -21.44 0.43
C LYS A 255 -11.38 -22.03 1.09
N ALA A 256 -11.18 -21.77 2.37
CA ALA A 256 -9.98 -22.15 3.13
C ALA A 256 -10.06 -23.57 3.69
#